data_AF-A0A8H6S6Q3-F1
#
_entry.id   AF-A0A8H6S6Q3-F1
#
_cell.length_a   1.000
_cell.length_b   1.000
_cell.length_c   1.000
_cell.angle_alpha   90.00
_cell.angle_beta   90.00
_cell.angle_gamma   90.00
#
_symmetry.space_group_name_H-M   'P 1'
#
loop_
_entity.id
_entity.type
_entity.pdbx_description
1 polymer ?
#
loop_
_entity_poly.entity_id
_entity_poly.type
_entity_poly.pdbx_seq_one_letter_code
_entity_poly.pdbx_strand_id
1 'polypeptide(L)'
;MYRLADQWGLESLKAQCFAAIKANLSPDTIVRDTFSTFTSYYPDIQQVCVDVLLYNISFPGVRQRLDAIIDEVVRGELPHSADVVRKLTAIRSDGFGTSKGKKSKRPAHRMPSD
;
A
#
# COMPACT_ATOMS: atom_id res chain seq x y z
N MET A 1 -2.08 -23.02 2.22
CA MET A 1 -1.45 -23.26 3.53
C MET A 1 -1.92 -22.29 4.59
N TYR A 2 -1.80 -20.96 4.41
CA TYR A 2 -2.30 -19.99 5.40
C TYR A 2 -3.77 -20.22 5.80
N ARG A 3 -4.68 -20.39 4.82
CA ARG A 3 -6.10 -20.70 5.07
C ARG A 3 -6.32 -21.92 5.96
N LEU A 4 -5.52 -22.96 5.75
CA LEU A 4 -5.65 -24.22 6.46
C LEU A 4 -5.13 -24.08 7.89
N ALA A 5 -4.00 -23.41 8.08
CA ALA A 5 -3.46 -23.12 9.41
C ALA A 5 -4.44 -22.28 10.24
N ASP A 6 -5.08 -21.29 9.62
CA ASP A 6 -6.12 -20.47 10.25
C ASP A 6 -7.37 -21.28 10.63
N GLN A 7 -7.89 -22.10 9.71
CA GLN A 7 -9.05 -22.93 9.96
C GLN A 7 -8.84 -23.97 11.08
N TRP A 8 -7.60 -24.40 11.30
CA TRP A 8 -7.23 -25.41 12.31
C TRP A 8 -6.65 -24.79 13.59
N GLY A 9 -6.61 -23.45 13.70
CA GLY A 9 -6.07 -22.75 14.88
C GLY A 9 -4.57 -22.96 15.10
N LEU A 10 -3.81 -23.28 14.05
CA LEU A 10 -2.38 -23.54 14.11
C LEU A 10 -1.60 -22.23 14.00
N GLU A 11 -1.57 -21.46 15.09
CA GLU A 11 -1.01 -20.10 15.10
C GLU A 11 0.47 -20.03 14.66
N SER A 12 1.30 -20.99 15.08
CA SER A 12 2.71 -21.04 14.69
C SER A 12 2.88 -21.27 13.18
N LEU A 13 2.06 -22.14 12.59
CA LEU A 13 2.07 -22.41 11.16
C LEU A 13 1.47 -21.24 10.36
N LYS A 14 0.44 -20.58 10.90
CA LYS A 14 -0.15 -19.38 10.32
C LYS A 14 0.87 -18.25 10.23
N ALA A 15 1.65 -18.04 11.30
CA ALA A 15 2.74 -17.07 11.32
C ALA A 15 3.86 -17.40 10.31
N GLN A 16 4.25 -18.67 10.18
CA GLN A 16 5.23 -19.09 9.17
C GLN A 16 4.71 -18.87 7.75
N CYS A 17 3.44 -19.23 7.50
CA CYS A 17 2.79 -18.99 6.22
C CYS A 17 2.70 -17.49 5.91
N PHE A 18 2.42 -16.65 6.92
CA PHE A 18 2.40 -15.20 6.76
C PHE A 18 3.76 -14.66 6.33
N ALA A 19 4.83 -15.07 7.01
CA ALA A 19 6.19 -14.67 6.67
C ALA A 19 6.58 -15.13 5.26
N ALA A 20 6.20 -16.35 4.87
CA ALA A 20 6.44 -16.86 3.52
C ALA A 20 5.65 -16.10 2.44
N ILE A 21 4.40 -15.68 2.73
CA ILE A 21 3.62 -14.83 1.82
C ILE A 21 4.33 -13.50 1.63
N LYS A 22 4.75 -12.84 2.73
CA LYS A 22 5.51 -11.58 2.66
C LYS A 22 6.77 -11.69 1.83
N ALA A 23 7.54 -12.77 2.01
CA ALA A 23 8.79 -13.00 1.29
C ALA A 23 8.60 -13.24 -0.21
N ASN A 24 7.44 -13.77 -0.62
CA ASN A 24 7.11 -14.04 -2.01
C ASN A 24 6.40 -12.90 -2.73
N LEU A 25 6.11 -11.79 -2.04
CA LEU A 25 5.52 -10.61 -2.69
C LEU A 25 6.54 -10.01 -3.67
N SER A 26 6.22 -10.11 -4.95
CA SER A 26 7.05 -9.54 -6.02
C SER A 26 6.33 -8.35 -6.67
N PRO A 27 7.07 -7.38 -7.25
CA PRO A 27 6.47 -6.27 -8.00
C PRO A 27 5.54 -6.71 -9.13
N ASP A 28 5.73 -7.93 -9.65
CA ASP A 28 4.93 -8.48 -10.74
C ASP A 28 3.60 -9.09 -10.29
N THR A 29 3.56 -9.66 -9.09
CA THR A 29 2.33 -10.28 -8.57
C THR A 29 1.58 -9.38 -7.59
N ILE A 30 2.24 -8.36 -7.01
CA ILE A 30 1.69 -7.56 -5.90
C ILE A 30 0.33 -6.95 -6.21
N VAL A 31 0.13 -6.41 -7.43
CA VAL A 31 -1.16 -5.81 -7.81
C VAL A 31 -2.26 -6.87 -7.79
N ARG A 32 -2.07 -7.99 -8.49
CA ARG A 32 -3.05 -9.09 -8.54
C ARG A 32 -3.31 -9.66 -7.16
N ASP A 33 -2.26 -9.86 -6.37
CA ASP A 33 -2.37 -10.48 -5.06
C ASP A 33 -3.14 -9.57 -4.09
N THR A 34 -2.94 -8.24 -4.18
CA THR A 34 -3.66 -7.25 -3.36
C THR A 34 -5.17 -7.27 -3.60
N PHE A 35 -5.60 -7.38 -4.86
CA PHE A 35 -7.01 -7.37 -5.26
C PHE A 35 -7.65 -8.77 -5.30
N SER A 36 -6.90 -9.81 -4.93
CA SER A 36 -7.40 -11.18 -4.96
C SER A 36 -8.51 -11.43 -3.93
N THR A 37 -9.33 -12.44 -4.20
CA THR A 37 -10.31 -12.93 -3.21
C THR A 37 -9.63 -13.46 -1.96
N PHE A 38 -8.37 -13.90 -2.03
CA PHE A 38 -7.66 -14.40 -0.85
C PHE A 38 -7.39 -13.28 0.15
N THR A 39 -6.87 -12.14 -0.30
CA THR A 39 -6.57 -11.01 0.57
C THR A 39 -7.83 -10.35 1.13
N SER A 40 -8.98 -10.42 0.43
CA SER A 40 -10.24 -9.89 0.98
C SER A 40 -10.71 -10.62 2.25
N TYR A 41 -10.42 -11.92 2.39
CA TYR A 41 -10.75 -12.67 3.60
C TYR A 41 -9.76 -12.47 4.76
N TYR A 42 -8.56 -11.92 4.48
CA TYR A 42 -7.49 -11.77 5.47
C TYR A 42 -6.98 -10.33 5.52
N PRO A 43 -7.62 -9.46 6.33
CA PRO A 43 -7.31 -8.04 6.39
C PRO A 43 -5.84 -7.73 6.70
N ASP A 44 -5.20 -8.53 7.54
CA ASP A 44 -3.78 -8.36 7.91
C ASP A 44 -2.84 -8.61 6.72
N ILE A 45 -3.15 -9.62 5.90
CA ILE A 45 -2.39 -9.90 4.68
C ILE A 45 -2.66 -8.79 3.66
N GLN A 46 -3.93 -8.38 3.51
CA GLN A 46 -4.30 -7.29 2.61
C GLN A 46 -3.56 -6.00 2.93
N GLN A 47 -3.42 -5.66 4.21
CA GLN A 47 -2.72 -4.45 4.62
C GLN A 47 -1.26 -4.49 4.18
N VAL A 48 -0.57 -5.60 4.41
CA VAL A 48 0.83 -5.75 3.99
C VAL A 48 0.96 -5.67 2.47
N CYS A 49 0.05 -6.28 1.73
CA CYS A 49 0.06 -6.20 0.27
C CYS A 49 -0.13 -4.74 -0.21
N VAL A 50 -1.04 -3.99 0.42
CA VAL A 50 -1.24 -2.56 0.13
C VAL A 50 0.02 -1.74 0.43
N ASP A 51 0.67 -1.98 1.56
CA ASP A 51 1.89 -1.27 1.94
C ASP A 51 3.03 -1.52 0.94
N VAL A 52 3.22 -2.77 0.51
CA VAL A 52 4.22 -3.16 -0.49
C VAL A 52 3.85 -2.62 -1.88
N LEU A 53 2.57 -2.61 -2.24
CA LEU A 53 2.10 -2.01 -3.49
C LEU A 53 2.42 -0.52 -3.54
N LEU A 54 2.17 0.21 -2.46
CA LEU A 54 2.45 1.65 -2.36
C LEU A 54 3.94 1.94 -2.37
N TYR A 55 4.76 1.14 -1.71
CA TYR A 55 6.22 1.25 -1.78
C TYR A 55 6.73 1.11 -3.22
N ASN A 56 6.11 0.24 -4.01
CA ASN A 56 6.50 -0.04 -5.39
C ASN A 56 5.72 0.76 -6.45
N ILE A 57 4.85 1.70 -6.06
CA ILE A 57 3.95 2.39 -7.01
C ILE A 57 4.71 3.27 -8.03
N SER A 58 5.93 3.68 -7.69
CA SER A 58 6.83 4.43 -8.56
C SER A 58 7.37 3.59 -9.72
N PHE A 59 7.29 2.25 -9.65
CA PHE A 59 7.72 1.38 -10.74
C PHE A 59 6.67 1.39 -11.87
N PRO A 60 7.06 1.67 -13.12
CA PRO A 60 6.12 1.83 -14.22
C PRO A 60 5.29 0.56 -14.50
N GLY A 61 5.89 -0.63 -14.36
CA GLY A 61 5.17 -1.90 -14.54
C GLY A 61 4.10 -2.14 -13.47
N VAL A 62 4.33 -1.68 -12.23
CA VAL A 62 3.34 -1.76 -11.15
C VAL A 62 2.19 -0.80 -11.42
N ARG A 63 2.50 0.42 -11.84
CA ARG A 63 1.49 1.43 -12.17
C ARG A 63 0.60 1.02 -13.34
N GLN A 64 1.17 0.51 -14.42
CA GLN A 64 0.40 0.03 -15.57
C GLN A 64 -0.57 -1.10 -15.19
N ARG A 65 -0.12 -2.04 -14.35
CA ARG A 65 -0.97 -3.12 -13.85
C ARG A 65 -2.05 -2.61 -12.90
N LEU A 66 -1.74 -1.60 -12.08
CA LEU A 66 -2.70 -0.96 -11.20
C LEU A 66 -3.78 -0.24 -12.02
N ASP A 67 -3.41 0.49 -13.07
CA ASP A 67 -4.40 1.15 -13.93
C ASP A 67 -5.34 0.13 -14.58
N ALA A 68 -4.80 -0.99 -15.09
CA ALA A 68 -5.60 -2.08 -15.65
C ALA A 68 -6.57 -2.70 -14.63
N ILE A 69 -6.13 -2.94 -13.39
CA ILE A 69 -7.00 -3.54 -12.37
C ILE A 69 -8.08 -2.57 -11.91
N ILE A 70 -7.80 -1.26 -11.91
CA ILE A 70 -8.82 -0.25 -11.60
C ILE A 70 -9.91 -0.22 -12.67
N ASP A 71 -9.57 -0.40 -13.95
CA ASP A 71 -10.58 -0.53 -15.01
C ASP A 71 -11.51 -1.74 -14.76
N GLU A 72 -10.96 -2.89 -14.33
CA GLU A 72 -11.75 -4.08 -13.95
C GLU A 72 -12.65 -3.80 -12.74
N VAL A 73 -12.15 -3.08 -11.73
CA VAL A 73 -12.93 -2.65 -10.56
C VAL A 73 -14.11 -1.77 -11.00
N VAL A 74 -13.87 -0.78 -11.87
CA VAL A 74 -14.92 0.14 -12.33
C VAL A 74 -15.99 -0.58 -13.16
N ARG A 75 -15.60 -1.63 -13.90
CA ARG A 75 -16.55 -2.52 -14.60
C ARG A 75 -17.34 -3.44 -13.66
N GLY A 76 -16.98 -3.51 -12.38
CA GLY A 76 -17.63 -4.36 -11.39
C GLY A 76 -17.17 -5.82 -11.43
N GLU A 77 -16.06 -6.12 -12.10
CA GLU A 77 -15.53 -7.49 -12.24
C GLU A 77 -14.87 -7.99 -10.95
N LEU A 78 -14.54 -7.07 -10.03
CA LEU A 78 -13.89 -7.36 -8.75
C LEU A 78 -14.78 -6.93 -7.56
N PRO A 79 -15.79 -7.72 -7.17
CA PRO A 79 -16.76 -7.35 -6.12
C PRO A 79 -16.15 -7.20 -4.73
N HIS A 80 -14.96 -7.78 -4.49
CA HIS A 80 -14.26 -7.74 -3.20
C HIS A 80 -13.17 -6.66 -3.12
N SER A 81 -13.10 -5.76 -4.10
CA SER A 81 -12.03 -4.75 -4.21
C SER A 81 -12.28 -3.49 -3.37
N ALA A 82 -13.50 -3.26 -2.90
CA ALA A 82 -13.91 -2.00 -2.28
C ALA A 82 -13.01 -1.57 -1.10
N ASP A 83 -12.59 -2.52 -0.27
CA ASP A 83 -11.76 -2.22 0.90
C ASP A 83 -10.30 -1.92 0.53
N VAL A 84 -9.78 -2.57 -0.52
CA VAL A 84 -8.47 -2.24 -1.09
C VAL A 84 -8.47 -0.82 -1.64
N VAL A 85 -9.50 -0.47 -2.43
CA VAL A 85 -9.64 0.87 -3.02
C VAL A 85 -9.76 1.94 -1.93
N ARG A 86 -10.53 1.68 -0.87
CA ARG A 86 -10.61 2.57 0.30
C ARG A 86 -9.25 2.77 0.97
N LYS A 87 -8.49 1.69 1.20
CA LYS A 87 -7.15 1.79 1.81
C LYS A 87 -6.19 2.59 0.93
N LEU A 88 -6.18 2.36 -0.39
CA LEU A 88 -5.32 3.08 -1.33
C LEU A 88 -5.66 4.57 -1.41
N THR A 89 -6.94 4.92 -1.37
CA THR A 89 -7.39 6.33 -1.43
C THR A 89 -7.21 7.06 -0.11
N ALA A 90 -7.42 6.39 1.03
CA ALA A 90 -7.23 6.96 2.36
C ALA A 90 -5.78 7.39 2.62
N ILE A 91 -4.79 6.64 2.12
CA ILE A 91 -3.36 6.95 2.34
C ILE A 91 -2.92 8.24 1.62
N ARG A 92 -3.60 8.62 0.53
CA ARG A 92 -3.30 9.88 -0.18
C ARG A 92 -3.75 11.12 0.61
N SER A 93 -4.80 10.98 1.43
CA SER A 93 -5.35 12.08 2.27
C SER A 93 -4.34 12.58 3.31
N ASP A 94 -3.51 11.68 3.84
CA ASP A 94 -2.52 12.01 4.87
C ASP A 94 -1.29 12.74 4.30
N GLY A 95 -1.13 12.74 2.97
CA GLY A 95 -0.04 13.40 2.26
C GLY A 95 -0.34 14.83 1.77
N PHE A 96 -1.58 15.34 1.92
CA PHE A 96 -1.95 16.69 1.51
C PHE A 96 -1.81 17.71 2.66
N GLY A 97 -0.72 17.60 3.41
CA GLY A 97 -0.29 18.60 4.38
C GLY A 97 0.50 19.71 3.69
N THR A 98 -0.14 20.85 3.47
CA THR A 98 0.45 22.07 2.92
C THR A 98 1.83 22.37 3.51
N SER A 99 2.88 22.35 2.69
CA SER A 99 4.17 22.97 3.04
C SER A 99 3.94 24.48 3.16
N LYS A 100 3.61 24.95 4.38
CA LYS A 100 3.67 26.37 4.69
C LYS A 100 5.14 26.78 4.64
N GLY A 101 5.47 27.58 3.63
CA GLY A 101 6.78 28.18 3.46
C GLY A 101 7.28 28.82 4.75
N LYS A 102 8.39 28.29 5.29
CA LYS A 102 9.21 29.01 6.26
C LYS A 102 9.76 30.25 5.56
N LYS A 103 9.13 31.41 5.77
CA LYS A 103 9.74 32.71 5.49
C LYS A 103 11.01 32.82 6.33
N SER A 104 12.15 32.66 5.69
CA SER A 104 13.46 33.04 6.20
C SER A 104 13.41 34.53 6.60
N LYS A 105 13.45 34.80 7.90
CA LYS A 105 13.71 36.15 8.43
C LYS A 105 15.16 36.49 8.10
N ARG A 106 15.38 37.43 7.16
CA ARG A 106 16.69 38.08 7.01
C ARG A 106 17.02 38.83 8.29
N PRO A 107 18.18 38.62 8.93
CA PRO A 107 18.62 39.50 10.01
C PRO A 107 19.07 40.84 9.44
N ALA A 108 18.68 41.91 10.13
CA ALA A 108 19.00 43.28 9.82
C ALA A 108 20.48 43.60 10.11
N HIS A 109 21.10 44.26 9.15
CA HIS A 109 22.12 45.31 9.26
C HIS A 109 22.91 45.44 10.59
N ARG A 110 24.23 45.24 10.54
CA ARG A 110 25.17 46.01 11.36
C ARG A 110 26.53 46.11 10.66
N MET A 111 26.84 47.29 10.15
CA MET A 111 28.22 47.72 9.86
C MET A 111 28.84 48.14 11.20
N PRO A 112 30.13 47.88 11.42
CA PRO A 112 30.96 48.77 12.21
C PRO A 112 32.04 49.39 11.33
N SER A 113 32.13 50.71 11.42
CA SER A 113 33.25 51.52 10.98
C SER A 113 34.44 51.28 11.91
N ASP A 114 35.59 50.94 11.32
CA ASP A 114 36.90 51.59 11.52
C ASP A 114 37.89 51.04 10.50
#